data_AF-I3SR34-F1
#
_entry.id   AF-I3SR34-F1
#
_cell.length_a   1.000
_cell.length_b   1.000
_cell.length_c   1.000
_cell.angle_alpha   90.00
_cell.angle_beta   90.00
_cell.angle_gamma   90.00
#
_symmetry.space_group_name_H-M   'P 1'
#
loop_
_entity.id
_entity.type
_entity.pdbx_description
1 polymer ?
#
loop_
_entity_poly.entity_id
_entity_poly.type
_entity_poly.pdbx_seq_one_letter_code
_entity_poly.pdbx_strand_id
1 'polypeptide(L)'
;MVREKVRVSTRTLQWKCVESRIDSKRLYYGRFILSPLMKGQADTIGIAMRRILLGEMEGTCITRAKFEKISHEYSTIVGIQEPVHEILMNLKEIVLKSNLYGIRDASICFKGPGYVTAQNIILPPSVVIVDNTQHIANVTEPIQLCIGLQIERGSWISYKHTKKFSRWKL
;
A
#
# COMPACT_ATOMS: atom_id res chain seq x y z
N MET A 1 -25.84 -28.49 -45.76
CA MET A 1 -25.27 -27.59 -44.73
C MET A 1 -26.20 -27.61 -43.51
N VAL A 2 -25.94 -28.48 -42.55
CA VAL A 2 -26.72 -28.56 -41.31
C VAL A 2 -26.23 -27.46 -40.39
N ARG A 3 -27.08 -26.45 -40.14
CA ARG A 3 -26.82 -25.45 -39.10
C ARG A 3 -26.93 -26.16 -37.75
N GLU A 4 -25.78 -26.38 -37.12
CA GLU A 4 -25.71 -26.91 -35.77
C GLU A 4 -26.40 -25.92 -34.83
N LYS A 5 -27.56 -26.34 -34.32
CA LYS A 5 -28.37 -25.54 -33.41
C LYS A 5 -27.65 -25.53 -32.07
N VAL A 6 -26.81 -24.52 -31.84
CA VAL A 6 -26.15 -24.30 -30.56
C VAL A 6 -27.24 -24.23 -29.49
N ARG A 7 -27.39 -25.30 -28.71
CA ARG A 7 -28.23 -25.31 -27.52
C ARG A 7 -27.56 -24.38 -26.51
N VAL A 8 -27.98 -23.12 -26.49
CA VAL A 8 -27.57 -22.18 -25.44
C VAL A 8 -28.16 -22.72 -24.14
N SER A 9 -27.31 -23.39 -23.37
CA SER A 9 -27.64 -23.87 -22.04
C SER A 9 -28.02 -22.66 -21.18
N THR A 10 -29.30 -22.57 -20.77
CA THR A 10 -29.88 -21.57 -19.86
C THR A 10 -29.37 -21.69 -18.43
N ARG A 11 -28.08 -21.98 -18.24
CA ARG A 11 -27.46 -22.05 -16.92
C ARG A 11 -27.09 -20.63 -16.50
N THR A 12 -27.70 -20.18 -15.41
CA THR A 12 -27.41 -18.90 -14.78
C THR A 12 -25.92 -18.82 -14.46
N LEU A 13 -25.28 -17.71 -14.79
CA LEU A 13 -23.88 -17.46 -14.44
C LEU A 13 -23.74 -17.40 -12.92
N GLN A 14 -22.91 -18.27 -12.37
CA GLN A 14 -22.64 -18.39 -10.94
C GLN A 14 -21.23 -17.88 -10.64
N TRP A 15 -21.14 -16.98 -9.68
CA TRP A 15 -19.91 -16.60 -9.01
C TRP A 15 -19.92 -17.20 -7.61
N LYS A 16 -18.94 -18.05 -7.28
CA LYS A 16 -18.84 -18.69 -5.97
C LYS A 16 -17.47 -18.45 -5.37
N CYS A 17 -17.45 -17.99 -4.11
CA CYS A 17 -16.25 -18.04 -3.31
C CYS A 17 -15.97 -19.50 -2.91
N VAL A 18 -14.80 -20.00 -3.28
CA VAL A 18 -14.37 -21.37 -2.96
C VAL A 18 -13.59 -21.38 -1.66
N GLU A 19 -12.75 -20.38 -1.48
CA GLU A 19 -11.87 -20.26 -0.34
C GLU A 19 -11.63 -18.78 -0.07
N SER A 20 -11.75 -18.38 1.18
CA SER A 20 -11.32 -17.07 1.65
C SER A 20 -10.63 -17.29 2.98
N ARG A 21 -9.38 -16.86 3.11
CA ARG A 21 -8.61 -16.99 4.34
C ARG A 21 -7.79 -15.73 4.59
N ILE A 22 -7.56 -15.47 5.86
CA ILE A 22 -6.72 -14.37 6.33
C ILE A 22 -5.43 -15.01 6.81
N ASP A 23 -4.37 -14.90 6.01
CA ASP A 23 -3.08 -15.52 6.31
C ASP A 23 -2.30 -14.68 7.32
N SER A 24 -2.45 -13.34 7.26
CA SER A 24 -1.88 -12.41 8.26
C SER A 24 -2.66 -11.10 8.28
N LYS A 25 -2.31 -10.18 9.20
CA LYS A 25 -2.91 -8.82 9.25
C LYS A 25 -2.88 -8.09 7.89
N ARG A 26 -1.93 -8.44 7.02
CA ARG A 26 -1.69 -7.79 5.73
C ARG A 26 -2.05 -8.65 4.52
N LEU A 27 -2.20 -9.97 4.69
CA LEU A 27 -2.33 -10.91 3.59
C LEU A 27 -3.68 -11.61 3.64
N TYR A 28 -4.52 -11.27 2.67
CA TYR A 28 -5.85 -11.84 2.46
C TYR A 28 -5.79 -12.68 1.18
N TYR A 29 -6.19 -13.95 1.28
CA TYR A 29 -6.28 -14.85 0.13
C TYR A 29 -7.74 -15.14 -0.19
N GLY A 30 -8.10 -15.04 -1.46
CA GLY A 30 -9.45 -15.33 -1.97
C GLY A 30 -9.39 -16.10 -3.28
N ARG A 31 -10.13 -17.21 -3.35
CA ARG A 31 -10.29 -18.02 -4.56
C ARG A 31 -11.76 -18.06 -4.96
N PHE A 32 -12.04 -17.65 -6.19
CA PHE A 32 -13.39 -17.56 -6.73
C PHE A 32 -13.50 -18.37 -8.01
N ILE A 33 -14.66 -18.99 -8.23
CA ILE A 33 -15.01 -19.70 -9.46
C ILE A 33 -16.15 -18.96 -10.13
N LEU A 34 -16.00 -18.74 -11.44
CA LEU A 34 -17.02 -18.19 -12.32
C LEU A 34 -17.40 -19.24 -13.37
N SER A 35 -18.67 -19.66 -13.40
CA SER A 35 -19.15 -20.67 -14.35
C SER A 35 -20.68 -20.60 -14.54
N PRO A 36 -21.22 -21.02 -15.70
CA PRO A 36 -20.52 -21.44 -16.90
C PRO A 36 -20.13 -20.25 -17.79
N LEU A 37 -19.00 -20.37 -18.49
CA LEU A 37 -18.55 -19.41 -19.49
C LEU A 37 -18.49 -20.08 -20.86
N MET A 38 -18.77 -19.33 -21.92
CA MET A 38 -18.56 -19.80 -23.28
C MET A 38 -17.06 -19.82 -23.62
N LYS A 39 -16.68 -20.63 -24.61
CA LYS A 39 -15.30 -20.69 -25.10
C LYS A 39 -14.81 -19.28 -25.48
N GLY A 40 -13.65 -18.88 -24.96
CA GLY A 40 -13.05 -17.56 -25.17
C GLY A 40 -13.49 -16.46 -24.19
N GLN A 41 -14.65 -16.57 -23.52
CA GLN A 41 -15.08 -15.55 -22.55
C GLN A 41 -14.18 -15.52 -21.30
N ALA A 42 -13.68 -16.68 -20.87
CA ALA A 42 -12.80 -16.79 -19.71
C ALA A 42 -11.52 -15.98 -19.88
N ASP A 43 -10.91 -16.00 -21.07
CA ASP A 43 -9.68 -15.25 -21.36
C ASP A 43 -9.93 -13.75 -21.33
N THR A 44 -11.01 -13.28 -21.97
CA THR A 44 -11.38 -11.87 -21.99
C THR A 44 -11.65 -11.34 -20.57
N ILE A 45 -12.43 -12.07 -19.77
CA ILE A 45 -12.75 -11.69 -18.40
C ILE A 45 -11.51 -11.73 -17.51
N GLY A 46 -10.69 -12.78 -17.62
CA GLY A 46 -9.47 -12.93 -16.81
C GLY A 46 -8.46 -11.83 -17.08
N ILE A 47 -8.25 -11.47 -18.36
CA ILE A 47 -7.36 -10.36 -18.75
C ILE A 47 -7.92 -9.03 -18.24
N ALA A 48 -9.21 -8.78 -18.42
CA ALA A 48 -9.85 -7.54 -17.96
C ALA A 48 -9.75 -7.40 -16.44
N MET A 49 -10.11 -8.44 -15.68
CA MET A 49 -10.01 -8.44 -14.21
C MET A 49 -8.57 -8.24 -13.74
N ARG A 50 -7.59 -8.93 -14.34
CA ARG A 50 -6.17 -8.74 -14.00
C ARG A 50 -5.72 -7.31 -14.23
N ARG A 51 -6.12 -6.68 -15.33
CA ARG A 51 -5.76 -5.28 -15.63
C ARG A 51 -6.39 -4.31 -14.64
N ILE A 52 -7.67 -4.48 -14.33
CA ILE A 52 -8.40 -3.63 -13.38
C ILE A 52 -7.80 -3.78 -11.99
N LEU A 53 -7.60 -5.02 -11.51
CA LEU A 53 -7.04 -5.26 -10.17
C LEU A 53 -5.59 -4.74 -10.04
N LEU A 54 -4.76 -4.86 -11.07
CA LEU A 54 -3.38 -4.36 -10.98
C LEU A 54 -3.25 -2.86 -11.23
N GLY A 55 -4.23 -2.23 -11.89
CA GLY A 55 -4.10 -0.86 -12.39
C GLY A 55 -5.01 0.18 -11.77
N GLU A 56 -6.21 -0.22 -11.33
CA GLU A 56 -7.24 0.70 -10.83
C GLU A 56 -7.46 0.56 -9.32
N MET A 57 -6.69 -0.29 -8.64
CA MET A 57 -6.76 -0.39 -7.19
C MET A 57 -6.22 0.89 -6.56
N GLU A 58 -7.13 1.63 -5.94
CA GLU A 58 -6.80 2.76 -5.09
C GLU A 58 -6.30 2.27 -3.72
N GLY A 59 -5.23 2.89 -3.25
CA GLY A 59 -4.68 2.68 -1.92
C GLY A 59 -4.41 4.00 -1.23
N THR A 60 -4.40 3.99 0.11
CA THR A 60 -3.83 5.09 0.90
C THR A 60 -2.38 4.74 1.20
N CYS A 61 -1.44 5.63 0.87
CA CYS A 61 -0.03 5.41 1.16
C CYS A 61 0.68 6.71 1.54
N ILE A 62 1.85 6.56 2.17
CA ILE A 62 2.76 7.66 2.43
C ILE A 62 3.48 8.01 1.12
N THR A 63 3.28 9.22 0.62
CA THR A 63 3.84 9.64 -0.67
C THR A 63 5.12 10.43 -0.53
N ARG A 64 5.29 11.14 0.60
CA ARG A 64 6.47 11.95 0.88
C ARG A 64 6.86 11.83 2.35
N ALA A 65 8.16 11.88 2.60
CA ALA A 65 8.75 12.01 3.91
C ALA A 65 9.77 13.17 3.90
N LYS A 66 9.74 14.00 4.94
CA LYS A 66 10.61 15.15 5.14
C LYS A 66 11.37 14.95 6.44
N PHE A 67 12.69 14.92 6.34
CA PHE A 67 13.59 14.79 7.47
C PHE A 67 14.22 16.14 7.78
N GLU A 68 14.45 16.41 9.05
CA GLU A 68 15.21 17.59 9.45
C GLU A 68 16.71 17.38 9.22
N LYS A 69 17.39 18.41 8.67
CA LYS A 69 18.85 18.47 8.54
C LYS A 69 19.49 17.37 7.68
N ILE A 70 18.73 16.74 6.79
CA ILE A 70 19.23 15.73 5.86
C ILE A 70 19.37 16.29 4.45
N SER A 71 20.54 16.09 3.85
CA SER A 71 20.86 16.57 2.50
C SER A 71 20.37 15.63 1.39
N HIS A 72 20.42 14.31 1.61
CA HIS A 72 20.09 13.30 0.61
C HIS A 72 19.62 11.98 1.24
N GLU A 73 18.91 11.17 0.44
CA GLU A 73 18.27 9.91 0.85
C GLU A 73 19.24 8.78 1.22
N TYR A 74 20.51 8.87 0.84
CA TYR A 74 21.55 7.89 1.20
C TYR A 74 22.37 8.28 2.44
N SER A 75 22.02 9.39 3.08
CA SER A 75 22.71 9.82 4.30
C SER A 75 22.33 8.94 5.50
N THR A 76 23.21 8.94 6.49
CA THR A 76 22.99 8.35 7.81
C THR A 76 22.74 9.46 8.83
N ILE A 77 21.87 9.19 9.80
CA ILE A 77 21.60 10.11 10.91
C ILE A 77 22.38 9.58 12.11
N VAL A 78 23.25 10.40 12.69
CA VAL A 78 23.96 10.04 13.93
C VAL A 78 22.93 9.75 15.03
N GLY A 79 23.06 8.60 15.70
CA GLY A 79 22.13 8.17 16.74
C GLY A 79 20.93 7.32 16.26
N ILE A 80 20.90 6.94 14.97
CA ILE A 80 19.92 6.00 14.41
C ILE A 80 20.67 4.83 13.76
N GLN A 81 20.16 3.62 13.95
CA GLN A 81 20.80 2.40 13.43
C GLN A 81 20.67 2.30 11.91
N GLU A 82 19.48 2.57 11.36
CA GLU A 82 19.18 2.45 9.94
C GLU A 82 19.56 3.74 9.15
N PRO A 83 20.07 3.61 7.92
CA PRO A 83 20.23 4.72 7.01
C PRO A 83 18.87 5.26 6.54
N VAL A 84 18.85 6.51 6.06
CA VAL A 84 17.59 7.17 5.66
C VAL A 84 16.82 6.34 4.63
N HIS A 85 17.47 5.82 3.59
CA HIS A 85 16.81 5.03 2.55
C HIS A 85 16.06 3.81 3.08
N GLU A 86 16.58 3.15 4.12
CA GLU A 86 15.93 2.01 4.75
C GLU A 86 14.69 2.46 5.52
N ILE A 87 14.78 3.58 6.24
CA ILE A 87 13.62 4.23 6.88
C ILE A 87 12.54 4.58 5.83
N LEU A 88 12.94 5.11 4.66
CA LEU A 88 12.00 5.39 3.56
C LEU A 88 11.30 4.12 3.06
N MET A 89 12.02 2.99 2.99
CA MET A 89 11.44 1.71 2.58
C MET A 89 10.48 1.16 3.63
N ASN A 90 10.88 1.19 4.90
CA ASN A 90 10.03 0.78 6.01
C ASN A 90 8.72 1.59 6.05
N LEU A 91 8.79 2.90 5.82
CA LEU A 91 7.60 3.77 5.72
C LEU A 91 6.69 3.40 4.53
N LYS A 92 7.25 3.00 3.38
CA LYS A 92 6.46 2.58 2.21
C LYS A 92 5.70 1.27 2.44
N GLU A 93 6.22 0.40 3.28
CA GLU A 93 5.59 -0.87 3.60
C GLU A 93 4.43 -0.75 4.60
N ILE A 94 4.25 0.41 5.23
CA ILE A 94 3.16 0.66 6.17
C ILE A 94 1.82 0.65 5.43
N VAL A 95 0.93 -0.25 5.84
CA VAL A 95 -0.40 -0.38 5.28
C VAL A 95 -1.36 0.56 6.01
N LEU A 96 -1.84 1.57 5.29
CA LEU A 96 -2.82 2.55 5.77
C LEU A 96 -4.20 2.26 5.17
N LYS A 97 -5.23 2.39 5.99
CA LYS A 97 -6.63 2.36 5.59
C LYS A 97 -7.24 3.72 5.87
N SER A 98 -7.80 4.34 4.84
CA SER A 98 -8.48 5.63 5.00
C SER A 98 -9.55 5.83 3.93
N ASN A 99 -10.52 6.70 4.21
CA ASN A 99 -11.42 7.23 3.21
C ASN A 99 -11.09 8.71 2.91
N LEU A 100 -9.80 8.98 2.71
CA LEU A 100 -9.32 10.34 2.45
C LEU A 100 -9.65 10.82 1.04
N TYR A 101 -9.98 12.11 0.94
CA TYR A 101 -9.89 12.88 -0.29
C TYR A 101 -8.78 13.92 -0.14
N GLY A 102 -7.84 13.92 -1.07
CA GLY A 102 -6.68 14.82 -1.08
C GLY A 102 -5.49 14.38 -0.23
N ILE A 103 -4.54 15.30 -0.04
CA ILE A 103 -3.31 15.09 0.73
C ILE A 103 -3.57 15.46 2.19
N ARG A 104 -3.05 14.65 3.11
CA ARG A 104 -3.04 14.94 4.55
C ARG A 104 -1.64 14.82 5.11
N ASP A 105 -1.30 15.74 6.01
CA ASP A 105 -0.03 15.67 6.72
C ASP A 105 -0.15 14.74 7.93
N ALA A 106 0.95 14.04 8.21
CA ALA A 106 1.17 13.23 9.39
C ALA A 106 2.61 13.48 9.87
N SER A 107 2.95 13.07 11.08
CA SER A 107 4.31 13.24 11.58
C SER A 107 4.74 12.12 12.50
N ILE A 108 6.03 11.92 12.62
CA ILE A 108 6.65 11.03 13.60
C ILE A 108 7.52 11.92 14.49
N CYS A 109 7.27 11.88 15.78
CA CYS A 109 8.06 12.58 16.79
C CYS A 109 8.44 11.58 17.88
N PHE A 110 9.70 11.18 17.92
CA PHE A 110 10.23 10.26 18.91
C PHE A 110 11.46 10.88 19.60
N LYS A 111 11.56 10.71 20.92
CA LYS A 111 12.65 11.23 21.72
C LYS A 111 13.24 10.10 22.57
N GLY A 112 14.57 10.01 22.59
CA GLY A 112 15.29 9.04 23.40
C GLY A 112 15.66 7.78 22.62
N PRO A 113 16.45 6.89 23.24
CA PRO A 113 16.80 5.61 22.66
C PRO A 113 15.60 4.65 22.71
N GLY A 114 15.33 3.95 21.61
CA GLY A 114 14.26 2.95 21.52
C GLY A 114 13.78 2.67 20.10
N TYR A 115 12.88 1.70 20.00
CA TYR A 115 12.28 1.28 18.73
C TYR A 115 11.14 2.21 18.32
N VAL A 116 11.24 2.75 17.10
CA VAL A 116 10.19 3.52 16.46
C VAL A 116 9.37 2.58 15.60
N THR A 117 8.08 2.46 15.93
CA THR A 117 7.12 1.60 15.23
C THR A 117 6.04 2.43 14.56
N ALA A 118 5.22 1.80 13.71
CA ALA A 118 4.07 2.43 13.07
C ALA A 118 3.11 3.08 14.08
N GLN A 119 3.01 2.56 15.30
CA GLN A 119 2.19 3.17 16.36
C GLN A 119 2.66 4.59 16.76
N ASN A 120 3.92 4.93 16.56
CA ASN A 120 4.48 6.24 16.89
C ASN A 120 4.13 7.32 15.86
N ILE A 121 3.41 6.98 14.79
CA ILE A 121 2.96 7.94 13.78
C ILE A 121 1.76 8.70 14.31
N ILE A 122 1.90 10.03 14.35
CA ILE A 122 0.81 10.96 14.64
C ILE A 122 -0.01 11.10 13.36
N LEU A 123 -1.14 10.40 13.33
CA LEU A 123 -2.04 10.36 12.20
C LEU A 123 -3.21 11.34 12.32
N PRO A 124 -3.75 11.82 11.19
CA PRO A 124 -5.04 12.49 11.18
C PRO A 124 -6.18 11.50 11.53
N PRO A 125 -7.30 11.98 12.08
CA PRO A 125 -8.38 11.13 12.60
C PRO A 125 -9.08 10.25 11.54
N SER A 126 -8.88 10.54 10.26
CA SER A 126 -9.47 9.81 9.12
C SER A 126 -8.60 8.65 8.61
N VAL A 127 -7.40 8.45 9.16
CA VAL A 127 -6.45 7.42 8.75
C VAL A 127 -6.23 6.42 9.88
N VAL A 128 -6.26 5.14 9.53
CA VAL A 128 -6.03 4.03 10.45
C VAL A 128 -4.88 3.19 9.93
N ILE A 129 -3.96 2.79 10.82
CA ILE A 129 -2.90 1.83 10.51
C ILE A 129 -3.46 0.42 10.66
N VAL A 130 -3.22 -0.43 9.68
CA VAL A 130 -3.67 -1.84 9.73
C VAL A 130 -2.76 -2.67 10.65
N ASP A 131 -1.46 -2.37 10.66
CA ASP A 131 -0.48 -3.07 11.47
C ASP A 131 0.45 -2.13 12.24
N ASN A 132 0.15 -1.95 13.52
CA ASN A 132 0.85 -1.01 14.42
C ASN A 132 2.25 -1.49 14.82
N THR A 133 2.57 -2.77 14.62
CA THR A 133 3.84 -3.37 15.07
C THR A 133 4.96 -3.26 14.04
N GLN A 134 4.73 -2.60 12.90
CA GLN A 134 5.77 -2.44 11.90
C GLN A 134 6.93 -1.61 12.43
N HIS A 135 8.14 -2.15 12.30
CA HIS A 135 9.37 -1.44 12.57
C HIS A 135 9.60 -0.33 11.54
N ILE A 136 10.00 0.85 11.99
CA ILE A 136 10.39 1.98 11.14
C ILE A 136 11.90 2.22 11.26
N ALA A 137 12.37 2.45 12.49
CA ALA A 137 13.77 2.77 12.79
C ALA A 137 14.08 2.47 14.26
N ASN A 138 15.34 2.26 14.58
CA ASN A 138 15.85 2.13 15.94
C ASN A 138 16.74 3.33 16.29
N VAL A 139 16.36 4.06 17.33
CA VAL A 139 17.11 5.20 17.84
C VAL A 139 18.03 4.71 18.95
N THR A 140 19.34 4.86 18.77
CA THR A 140 20.35 4.34 19.71
C THR A 140 20.81 5.39 20.72
N GLU A 141 20.80 6.66 20.34
CA GLU A 141 21.23 7.79 21.18
C GLU A 141 20.02 8.62 21.65
N PRO A 142 20.16 9.45 22.70
CA PRO A 142 19.08 10.32 23.18
C PRO A 142 18.85 11.54 22.25
N ILE A 143 18.64 11.27 20.97
CA ILE A 143 18.32 12.24 19.94
C ILE A 143 16.79 12.36 19.77
N GLN A 144 16.37 13.43 19.08
CA GLN A 144 14.99 13.62 18.68
C GLN A 144 14.86 13.32 17.18
N LEU A 145 14.07 12.30 16.85
CA LEU A 145 13.69 11.99 15.48
C LEU A 145 12.37 12.67 15.16
N CYS A 146 12.40 13.62 14.22
CA CYS A 146 11.24 14.29 13.67
C CYS A 146 11.16 14.08 12.16
N ILE A 147 10.07 13.45 11.71
CA ILE A 147 9.80 13.21 10.29
C ILE A 147 8.41 13.75 9.96
N GLY A 148 8.34 14.67 9.00
CA GLY A 148 7.08 15.11 8.41
C GLY A 148 6.66 14.16 7.28
N LEU A 149 5.42 13.71 7.28
CA LEU A 149 4.89 12.75 6.31
C LEU A 149 3.70 13.35 5.56
N GLN A 150 3.55 12.97 4.29
CA GLN A 150 2.34 13.27 3.53
C GLN A 150 1.68 11.96 3.10
N ILE A 151 0.40 11.86 3.39
CA ILE A 151 -0.46 10.73 3.08
C ILE A 151 -1.40 11.16 1.96
N GLU A 152 -1.48 10.35 0.92
CA GLU A 152 -2.36 10.59 -0.23
C GLU A 152 -3.11 9.29 -0.54
N ARG A 153 -4.33 9.43 -1.06
CA ARG A 153 -5.07 8.33 -1.66
C ARG A 153 -5.00 8.44 -3.18
N GLY A 154 -4.69 7.33 -3.84
CA GLY A 154 -4.52 7.32 -5.29
C GLY A 154 -4.31 5.92 -5.85
N SER A 155 -4.25 5.83 -7.18
CA SER A 155 -4.02 4.56 -7.87
C SER A 155 -2.53 4.16 -7.83
N TRP A 156 -2.29 2.86 -7.63
CA TRP A 156 -0.96 2.24 -7.58
C TRP A 156 -0.04 2.61 -8.77
N ILE A 157 -0.59 2.79 -9.97
CA ILE A 157 0.19 3.15 -11.16
C ILE A 157 0.77 4.56 -11.04
N SER A 158 0.03 5.50 -10.44
CA SER A 158 0.49 6.89 -10.24
C SER A 158 1.74 6.95 -9.35
N TYR A 159 1.84 6.05 -8.37
CA TYR A 159 2.95 5.98 -7.42
C TYR A 159 4.23 5.35 -7.99
N LYS A 160 4.13 4.44 -8.98
CA LYS A 160 5.33 3.85 -9.63
C LYS A 160 6.09 4.85 -10.50
N HIS A 161 5.38 5.76 -11.16
CA HIS A 161 6.00 6.72 -12.09
C HIS A 161 6.51 7.99 -11.41
N THR A 162 6.07 8.28 -10.19
CA THR A 162 6.53 9.46 -9.49
C THR A 162 7.79 9.17 -8.67
N LYS A 163 8.92 9.75 -9.10
CA LYS A 163 10.09 10.05 -8.25
C LYS A 163 9.74 11.06 -7.12
N LYS A 164 8.57 10.92 -6.48
CA LYS A 164 8.03 11.87 -5.49
C LYS A 164 8.68 11.74 -4.11
N PHE A 165 9.38 10.64 -3.84
CA PHE A 165 10.14 10.47 -2.60
C PHE A 165 11.46 11.25 -2.59
N SER A 166 11.91 11.73 -3.75
CA SER A 166 13.14 12.51 -3.88
C SER A 166 12.81 13.99 -4.08
N ARG A 167 13.26 14.81 -3.12
CA ARG A 167 13.35 16.28 -3.12
C ARG A 167 12.07 17.10 -2.91
N TRP A 168 11.97 17.64 -1.70
CA TRP A 168 11.60 19.05 -1.48
C TRP A 168 12.88 19.82 -1.19
N LYS A 169 13.32 20.67 -2.13
CA LYS A 169 14.18 21.82 -1.79
C LYS A 169 13.24 22.95 -1.38
N LEU A 170 13.64 23.67 -0.34
CA LEU A 170 13.04 24.95 0.10
C LEU A 170 12.74 25.86 -1.10
#